data_AF-A0A238ZMN9-F1
#
_entry.id   AF-A0A238ZMN9-F1
#
_cell.length_a   1.000
_cell.length_b   1.000
_cell.length_c   1.000
_cell.angle_alpha   90.00
_cell.angle_beta   90.00
_cell.angle_gamma   90.00
#
_symmetry.space_group_name_H-M   'P 1'
#
loop_
_entity.id
_entity.type
_entity.pdbx_description
1 polymer ?
#
loop_
_entity_poly.entity_id
_entity_poly.type
_entity_poly.pdbx_seq_one_letter_code
_entity_poly.pdbx_strand_id
1 'polypeptide(L)'
;MSDNQLLYFSSILCFILILFLSKPNKYFFLINIGIFVLYSSFLYYKLLCQSNEGSALLWFFYLEVITVIQILLIGIYLLIKFFK
;
A
#
# COMPACT_ATOMS: atom_id res chain seq x y z
N MET A 1 0.97 -11.29 -16.56
CA MET A 1 0.53 -9.95 -16.09
C MET A 1 1.66 -9.00 -16.40
N SER A 2 1.37 -7.80 -16.92
CA SER A 2 2.40 -6.75 -16.96
C SER A 2 2.72 -6.35 -15.53
N ASP A 3 3.97 -5.99 -15.24
CA ASP A 3 4.41 -5.66 -13.87
C ASP A 3 3.47 -4.62 -13.23
N ASN A 4 3.07 -3.61 -14.00
CA ASN A 4 2.09 -2.58 -13.61
C ASN A 4 0.75 -3.16 -13.10
N GLN A 5 0.25 -4.26 -13.68
CA GLN A 5 -1.01 -4.89 -13.21
C GLN A 5 -0.88 -5.47 -11.81
N LEU A 6 0.30 -6.01 -11.46
CA LEU A 6 0.54 -6.58 -10.14
C LEU A 6 0.53 -5.48 -9.07
N LEU A 7 1.17 -4.34 -9.37
CA LEU A 7 1.23 -3.20 -8.47
C LEU A 7 -0.13 -2.49 -8.30
N TYR A 8 -0.93 -2.39 -9.35
CA TYR A 8 -2.31 -1.92 -9.21
C TYR A 8 -3.16 -2.88 -8.39
N PHE A 9 -3.00 -4.19 -8.59
CA PHE A 9 -3.73 -5.20 -7.83
C PHE A 9 -3.36 -5.17 -6.34
N SER A 10 -2.06 -5.12 -6.01
CA SER A 10 -1.57 -5.02 -4.62
C SER A 10 -2.07 -3.74 -3.95
N SER A 11 -2.02 -2.61 -4.66
CA SER A 11 -2.51 -1.31 -4.16
C SER A 11 -4.01 -1.33 -3.87
N ILE A 12 -4.83 -1.90 -4.77
CA ILE A 12 -6.28 -2.05 -4.57
C ILE A 12 -6.57 -2.94 -3.37
N LEU A 13 -5.86 -4.06 -3.25
CA LEU A 13 -6.02 -5.00 -2.14
C LEU A 13 -5.67 -4.33 -0.80
N CYS A 14 -4.57 -3.58 -0.75
CA CYS A 14 -4.18 -2.77 0.41
C CYS A 14 -5.26 -1.75 0.77
N PHE A 15 -5.81 -1.04 -0.22
CA PHE A 15 -6.87 -0.06 0.01
C PHE A 15 -8.14 -0.70 0.59
N ILE A 16 -8.55 -1.86 0.07
CA ILE A 16 -9.70 -2.62 0.58
C ILE A 16 -9.46 -3.03 2.04
N LEU A 17 -8.27 -3.53 2.38
CA LEU A 17 -7.91 -3.90 3.75
C LEU A 17 -7.96 -2.69 4.70
N ILE A 18 -7.51 -1.51 4.25
CA ILE A 18 -7.63 -0.27 5.01
C ILE A 18 -9.10 0.10 5.21
N LEU A 19 -9.97 -0.06 4.21
CA LEU A 19 -11.42 0.20 4.38
C LEU A 19 -12.05 -0.73 5.41
N PHE A 20 -11.65 -2.00 5.48
CA PHE A 20 -12.13 -2.93 6.52
C PHE A 20 -11.76 -2.49 7.94
N LEU A 21 -10.65 -1.75 8.09
CA LEU A 21 -10.18 -1.18 9.34
C LEU A 21 -11.06 -0.06 9.91
N SER A 22 -11.93 0.53 9.09
CA SER A 22 -12.86 1.60 9.51
C SER A 22 -13.83 1.18 10.63
N LYS A 23 -14.23 -0.11 10.66
CA LYS A 23 -15.13 -0.68 11.67
C LYS A 23 -14.45 -0.89 13.04
N PRO A 24 -13.28 -1.55 13.13
CA PRO A 24 -12.67 -1.88 14.41
C PRO A 24 -12.00 -0.71 15.15
N ASN A 25 -11.38 0.25 14.47
CA ASN A 25 -10.68 1.36 15.12
C ASN A 25 -10.46 2.56 14.15
N LYS A 26 -11.23 3.64 14.36
CA LYS A 26 -11.17 4.85 13.53
C LYS A 26 -9.80 5.54 13.53
N TYR A 27 -9.07 5.53 14.64
CA TYR A 27 -7.74 6.14 14.71
C TYR A 27 -6.71 5.33 13.93
N PHE A 28 -6.74 4.00 14.08
CA PHE A 28 -5.84 3.12 13.33
C PHE A 28 -6.13 3.16 11.83
N PHE A 29 -7.40 3.29 11.44
CA PHE A 29 -7.82 3.55 10.07
C PHE A 29 -7.23 4.86 9.52
N LEU A 30 -7.42 5.98 10.23
CA LEU A 30 -6.92 7.30 9.80
C LEU A 30 -5.40 7.35 9.64
N ILE A 31 -4.66 6.69 10.54
CA ILE A 31 -3.20 6.61 10.44
C ILE A 31 -2.79 5.80 9.21
N ASN A 32 -3.40 4.62 8.99
CA ASN A 32 -3.02 3.76 7.87
C ASN A 32 -3.40 4.33 6.51
N ILE A 33 -4.55 4.99 6.40
CA ILE A 33 -4.95 5.65 5.16
C ILE A 33 -4.05 6.87 4.87
N GLY A 34 -3.67 7.63 5.90
CA GLY A 34 -2.72 8.73 5.77
C GLY A 34 -1.36 8.25 5.29
N ILE A 35 -0.82 7.19 5.90
CA ILE A 35 0.45 6.57 5.49
C ILE A 35 0.35 6.06 4.04
N PHE A 36 -0.71 5.33 3.70
CA PHE A 36 -0.95 4.80 2.36
C PHE A 36 -0.93 5.88 1.29
N VAL A 37 -1.68 6.96 1.51
CA VAL A 37 -1.76 8.08 0.56
C VAL A 37 -0.42 8.82 0.46
N LEU A 38 0.28 9.02 1.59
CA LEU A 38 1.57 9.72 1.63
C LEU A 38 2.64 9.00 0.81
N TYR A 39 2.90 7.73 1.10
CA TYR A 39 3.95 7.02 0.37
C TYR A 39 3.52 6.75 -1.08
N SER A 40 2.24 6.45 -1.33
CA SER A 40 1.78 6.18 -2.69
C SER A 40 1.95 7.42 -3.55
N SER A 41 1.48 8.58 -3.10
CA SER A 41 1.61 9.83 -3.86
C SER A 41 3.07 10.19 -4.11
N PHE A 42 3.93 10.04 -3.10
CA PHE A 42 5.36 10.34 -3.23
C PHE A 42 6.07 9.38 -4.21
N LEU A 43 5.83 8.07 -4.11
CA LEU A 43 6.49 7.06 -4.93
C LEU A 43 5.94 7.06 -6.36
N TYR A 44 4.63 7.25 -6.56
CA TYR A 44 4.06 7.43 -7.90
C TYR A 44 4.58 8.71 -8.56
N TYR A 45 4.73 9.81 -7.82
CA TYR A 45 5.35 11.02 -8.36
C TYR A 45 6.79 10.77 -8.83
N LYS A 46 7.60 10.07 -8.02
CA LYS A 46 8.96 9.71 -8.42
C LYS A 46 9.00 8.77 -9.62
N LEU A 47 8.08 7.82 -9.67
CA LEU A 47 7.97 6.84 -10.75
C LEU A 47 7.50 7.49 -12.06
N LEU A 48 6.68 8.54 -12.03
CA LEU A 48 6.13 9.17 -13.24
C LEU A 48 6.92 10.40 -13.71
N CYS A 49 7.47 11.20 -12.78
CA CYS A 49 8.09 12.49 -13.10
C CYS A 49 9.62 12.52 -12.93
N GLN A 50 10.22 11.56 -12.21
CA GLN A 50 11.68 11.52 -11.97
C GLN A 50 12.34 10.24 -12.48
N SER A 51 11.60 9.36 -13.16
CA SER A 51 12.15 8.12 -13.69
C SER A 51 12.86 8.34 -15.02
N ASN A 52 14.14 8.73 -14.99
CA ASN A 52 15.02 8.54 -16.15
C ASN A 52 15.63 7.14 -16.13
N GLU A 53 15.69 6.52 -17.31
CA GLU A 53 16.43 5.29 -17.68
C GLU A 53 16.88 4.39 -16.51
N GLY A 54 16.08 3.37 -16.19
CA GLY A 54 16.41 2.31 -15.21
C GLY A 54 15.95 2.58 -13.77
N SER A 55 15.85 3.85 -13.34
CA SER A 55 15.37 4.20 -12.00
C SER A 55 13.89 3.92 -11.77
N ALA A 56 13.10 3.77 -12.84
CA ALA A 56 11.69 3.39 -12.78
C ALA A 56 11.48 2.07 -12.02
N LEU A 57 12.35 1.08 -12.27
CA LEU A 57 12.26 -0.25 -11.68
C LEU A 57 12.54 -0.22 -10.17
N LEU A 58 13.42 0.69 -9.73
CA LEU A 58 13.72 0.92 -8.33
C LEU A 58 12.51 1.50 -7.59
N TRP A 59 11.89 2.56 -8.14
CA TRP A 59 10.70 3.17 -7.54
C TRP A 59 9.52 2.20 -7.54
N PHE A 60 9.38 1.42 -8.60
CA PHE A 60 8.38 0.36 -8.70
C PHE A 60 8.56 -0.69 -7.60
N PHE A 61 9.79 -1.17 -7.40
CA PHE A 61 10.12 -2.13 -6.35
C PHE A 61 9.84 -1.58 -4.95
N TYR A 62 10.22 -0.33 -4.67
CA TYR A 62 9.93 0.30 -3.38
C TYR A 62 8.43 0.40 -3.10
N LEU A 63 7.66 0.79 -4.12
CA LEU A 63 6.22 0.93 -4.00
C LEU A 63 5.58 -0.43 -3.69
N GLU A 64 5.94 -1.47 -4.45
CA GLU A 64 5.43 -2.82 -4.22
C GLU A 64 5.81 -3.37 -2.83
N VAL A 65 7.07 -3.26 -2.42
CA VAL A 65 7.53 -3.76 -1.11
C VAL A 65 6.81 -3.08 0.04
N ILE A 66 6.67 -1.75 -0.01
CA ILE A 66 5.98 -0.99 1.04
C ILE A 66 4.50 -1.37 1.09
N THR A 67 3.84 -1.52 -0.05
CA THR A 67 2.45 -1.96 -0.14
C THR A 67 2.26 -3.35 0.45
N VAL A 68 3.13 -4.31 0.12
CA VAL A 68 3.08 -5.67 0.68
C VAL A 68 3.31 -5.67 2.20
N ILE A 69 4.27 -4.90 2.71
CA ILE A 69 4.50 -4.77 4.16
C ILE A 69 3.25 -4.23 4.85
N GLN A 70 2.60 -3.21 4.28
CA GLN A 70 1.40 -2.65 4.87
C GLN A 70 0.22 -3.63 4.83
N ILE A 71 0.06 -4.39 3.73
CA ILE A 71 -0.91 -5.49 3.64
C ILE A 71 -0.70 -6.50 4.75
N LEU A 72 0.55 -6.93 5.00
CA LEU A 72 0.87 -7.90 6.04
C LEU A 72 0.54 -7.36 7.44
N LEU A 73 0.93 -6.12 7.75
CA LEU A 73 0.65 -5.49 9.05
C LEU A 73 -0.86 -5.37 9.31
N ILE A 74 -1.63 -4.90 8.32
CA ILE A 74 -3.08 -4.77 8.44
C ILE A 74 -3.75 -6.14 8.50
N GLY A 75 -3.30 -7.09 7.68
CA GLY A 75 -3.81 -8.45 7.65
C GLY A 75 -3.63 -9.15 9.00
N ILE A 76 -2.44 -9.07 9.59
CA ILE A 76 -2.15 -9.61 10.93
C ILE A 76 -3.03 -8.93 11.99
N TYR A 77 -3.16 -7.61 11.94
CA TYR A 77 -4.03 -6.88 12.88
C TYR A 77 -5.49 -7.35 12.81
N LEU A 78 -6.03 -7.47 11.59
CA LEU A 78 -7.40 -7.94 11.37
C LEU A 78 -7.58 -9.39 11.80
N LEU A 79 -6.62 -10.28 11.51
CA LEU A 79 -6.65 -11.67 11.96
C LEU A 79 -6.70 -11.74 13.50
N ILE A 80 -5.78 -11.06 14.19
CA ILE A 80 -5.76 -11.04 15.67
C ILE A 80 -7.09 -10.53 16.23
N LYS A 81 -7.68 -9.51 15.60
CA LYS A 81 -8.95 -8.93 16.06
C LYS A 81 -10.19 -9.74 15.69
N PHE A 82 -10.12 -10.58 14.67
CA PHE A 82 -11.23 -11.45 14.27
C PHE A 82 -11.25 -12.76 15.07
N PHE A 83 -10.07 -13.28 15.42
CA PHE A 83 -9.92 -14.51 16.22
C PHE A 83 -9.96 -14.28 17.74
N LYS A 84 -10.08 -13.03 18.21
CA LYS A 84 -10.15 -12.66 19.61
C LYS A 84 -11.47 -11.95 19.91
#